data_AF-A0A924LJ97-F1
#
_entry.id   AF-A0A924LJ97-F1
#
_cell.length_a   1.000
_cell.length_b   1.000
_cell.length_c   1.000
_cell.angle_alpha   90.00
_cell.angle_beta   90.00
_cell.angle_gamma   90.00
#
_symmetry.space_group_name_H-M   'P 1'
#
loop_
_entity.id
_entity.type
_entity.pdbx_description
1 polymer ?
#
loop_
_entity_poly.entity_id
_entity_poly.type
_entity_poly.pdbx_seq_one_letter_code
_entity_poly.pdbx_strand_id
1 'polypeptide(L)' 'PRAQVALAWLLTKPGVTAPIVGATKAAQLDAAIAALEVKLAADEIARLEAPYVPHPVLGHQ' A
#
# COMPACT_ATOMS: atom_id res chain seq x y z
N PRO A 1 3.86 -3.69 11.29
CA PRO A 1 5.01 -2.83 10.88
C PRO A 1 4.61 -1.86 9.76
N ARG A 2 5.22 -0.68 9.62
CA ARG A 2 4.75 0.38 8.68
C ARG A 2 4.57 -0.10 7.23
N ALA A 3 5.48 -0.95 6.74
CA ALA A 3 5.39 -1.54 5.39
C ALA A 3 4.13 -2.40 5.19
N GLN A 4 3.74 -3.17 6.21
CA GLN A 4 2.55 -4.01 6.17
C GLN A 4 1.27 -3.18 6.04
N VAL A 5 1.16 -2.09 6.81
CA VAL A 5 0.00 -1.17 6.73
C VAL A 5 -0.04 -0.47 5.37
N ALA A 6 1.12 -0.04 4.84
CA ALA A 6 1.20 0.59 3.53
C ALA A 6 0.77 -0.37 2.40
N LEU A 7 1.20 -1.63 2.45
CA LEU A 7 0.81 -2.64 1.47
C LEU A 7 -0.67 -3.01 1.58
N ALA A 8 -1.19 -3.15 2.81
CA ALA A 8 -2.62 -3.38 3.03
C ALA A 8 -3.47 -2.24 2.45
N TRP A 9 -3.07 -0.98 2.67
CA TRP A 9 -3.73 0.18 2.08
C TRP A 9 -3.63 0.19 0.55
N LEU A 10 -2.47 -0.16 -0.02
CA LEU A 10 -2.28 -0.21 -1.47
C LEU A 10 -3.20 -1.24 -2.12
N LEU A 11 -3.41 -2.39 -1.47
CA LEU A 11 -4.31 -3.44 -1.92
C LEU A 11 -5.79 -3.03 -1.92
N THR A 12 -6.19 -1.98 -1.19
CA THR A 12 -7.57 -1.49 -1.23
C THR A 12 -7.84 -0.52 -2.39
N LYS A 13 -6.84 -0.17 -3.21
CA LYS A 13 -6.98 0.88 -4.22
C LYS A 13 -7.62 0.37 -5.50
N PRO A 14 -8.55 1.13 -6.10
CA PRO A 14 -9.09 0.78 -7.40
C PRO A 14 -7.96 0.77 -8.43
N GLY A 15 -7.90 -0.30 -9.22
CA GLY A 15 -6.85 -0.51 -10.25
C GLY A 15 -5.61 -1.25 -9.76
N VAL A 16 -5.48 -1.57 -8.48
CA VAL A 16 -4.39 -2.41 -7.95
C VAL A 16 -4.86 -3.86 -7.82
N THR A 17 -4.40 -4.73 -8.72
CA THR A 17 -4.70 -6.17 -8.65
C THR A 17 -3.66 -6.94 -7.84
N ALA A 18 -2.39 -6.70 -8.11
CA ALA A 18 -1.27 -7.38 -7.46
C ALA A 18 -0.04 -6.44 -7.41
N PRO A 19 0.33 -5.92 -6.22
CA PRO A 19 1.50 -5.05 -6.10
C PRO A 19 2.80 -5.84 -6.27
N ILE A 20 3.76 -5.27 -6.98
CA ILE A 20 5.10 -5.85 -7.16
C ILE A 20 6.01 -5.33 -6.03
N VAL A 21 6.49 -6.24 -5.18
CA VAL A 21 7.33 -5.92 -4.02
C VAL A 21 8.75 -6.46 -4.22
N GLY A 22 9.75 -5.58 -4.08
CA GLY A 22 11.16 -5.97 -4.02
C GLY A 22 11.58 -6.30 -2.59
N ALA A 23 12.35 -7.37 -2.41
CA ALA A 23 12.89 -7.79 -1.11
C ALA A 23 14.36 -8.23 -1.26
N THR A 24 15.22 -7.75 -0.36
CA THR A 24 16.63 -8.19 -0.21
C THR A 24 16.85 -9.01 1.05
N LYS A 25 15.83 -9.15 1.90
CA LYS A 25 15.84 -9.94 3.15
C LYS A 25 14.53 -10.72 3.28
N ALA A 26 14.59 -11.94 3.80
CA ALA A 26 13.41 -12.80 4.00
C ALA A 26 12.31 -12.11 4.83
N ALA A 27 12.68 -11.41 5.91
CA ALA A 27 11.73 -10.69 6.75
C ALA A 27 10.90 -9.61 6.01
N GLN A 28 11.38 -9.09 4.87
CA GLN A 28 10.61 -8.17 4.04
C GLN A 28 9.50 -8.89 3.28
N LEU A 29 9.77 -10.11 2.80
CA LEU A 29 8.77 -10.97 2.19
C LEU A 29 7.70 -11.38 3.21
N ASP A 30 8.12 -11.79 4.42
CA ASP A 30 7.19 -12.15 5.49
C ASP A 30 6.25 -10.99 5.85
N ALA A 31 6.78 -9.76 5.91
CA ALA A 31 5.98 -8.56 6.15
C ALA A 31 5.01 -8.25 5.00
N ALA A 32 5.38 -8.55 3.76
CA ALA A 32 4.51 -8.38 2.60
C ALA A 32 3.37 -9.40 2.58
N ILE A 33 3.66 -10.67 2.91
CA ILE A 33 2.66 -11.73 3.06
C ILE A 33 1.69 -11.39 4.19
N ALA A 34 2.21 -10.98 5.35
CA ALA A 34 1.39 -10.60 6.50
C ALA A 34 0.48 -9.40 6.23
N ALA A 35 0.73 -8.59 5.19
CA ALA A 35 -0.13 -7.48 4.82
C ALA A 35 -1.49 -7.93 4.28
N LEU A 36 -1.58 -9.15 3.72
CA LEU A 36 -2.82 -9.72 3.20
C LEU A 36 -3.87 -9.97 4.28
N GLU A 37 -3.42 -10.18 5.52
CA GLU A 37 -4.28 -10.42 6.69
C GLU A 37 -4.76 -9.12 7.36
N VAL A 38 -4.20 -7.97 6.98
CA VAL A 38 -4.56 -6.68 7.57
C VAL A 38 -5.76 -6.10 6.85
N LYS A 39 -6.88 -5.98 7.55
CA LYS A 39 -8.06 -5.28 7.07
C LYS A 39 -8.11 -3.89 7.68
N LEU A 40 -8.13 -2.88 6.82
CA LEU A 40 -8.28 -1.48 7.22
C LEU A 40 -9.75 -1.09 7.11
N ALA A 41 -10.27 -0.46 8.16
CA ALA A 41 -11.59 0.15 8.14
C ALA A 41 -11.60 1.42 7.29
N ALA A 42 -12.80 1.85 6.86
CA ALA A 42 -12.94 2.99 5.96
C ALA A 42 -12.40 4.30 6.56
N ASP A 43 -12.56 4.49 7.88
CA ASP A 43 -12.03 5.63 8.64
C ASP A 43 -10.49 5.59 8.73
N GLU A 44 -9.90 4.40 8.87
CA GLU A 44 -8.45 4.22 8.85
C GLU A 44 -7.86 4.54 7.48
N ILE A 45 -8.50 4.10 6.40
CA ILE A 45 -8.11 4.43 5.03
C ILE A 45 -8.21 5.94 4.81
N ALA A 46 -9.33 6.56 5.20
CA ALA A 46 -9.52 8.01 5.08
C ALA A 46 -8.46 8.79 5.86
N ARG A 47 -8.09 8.31 7.05
CA ARG A 47 -7.02 8.91 7.86
C ARG A 47 -5.64 8.80 7.19
N LEU A 48 -5.36 7.68 6.54
CA LEU A 48 -4.12 7.49 5.78
C LEU A 48 -4.05 8.39 4.53
N GLU A 49 -5.20 8.70 3.94
CA GLU A 49 -5.32 9.54 2.74
C GLU A 49 -5.41 11.04 3.01
N ALA A 50 -5.86 11.46 4.20
CA ALA A 50 -5.98 12.86 4.57
C ALA A 50 -4.72 13.71 4.28
N PRO A 51 -3.48 13.24 4.53
CA PRO A 51 -2.27 13.99 4.18
C PRO A 51 -1.76 13.74 2.74
N TYR A 52 -2.37 12.84 1.96
CA TYR A 52 -1.89 12.46 0.63
C TYR A 52 -2.19 13.52 -0.41
N VAL A 53 -1.17 13.97 -1.15
CA VAL A 53 -1.29 14.91 -2.27
C VAL A 53 -0.91 14.18 -3.56
N PRO A 54 -1.86 13.93 -4.48
CA PRO A 54 -1.56 13.34 -5.78
C PRO A 54 -0.55 14.18 -6.55
N HIS A 55 0.48 13.53 -7.07
CA HIS A 55 1.42 14.20 -7.97
C HIS A 55 0.83 14.25 -9.37
N PRO A 56 0.80 15.44 -10.03
CA PRO A 56 0.34 15.53 -11.40
C PRO A 56 1.27 14.75 -12.33
N VAL A 57 0.72 14.24 -13.43
CA VAL A 57 1.53 13.64 -14.49
C VAL A 57 2.41 14.72 -15.11
N LEU A 58 3.72 14.58 -14.95
CA LEU A 58 4.73 15.42 -15.60
C LEU A 58 5.34 14.60 -16.74
N GLY A 59 4.81 14.73 -17.95
CA GLY A 59 5.25 13.90 -19.07
C GLY A 59 4.25 13.82 -20.22
N HIS A 60 4.44 12.82 -21.08
CA HIS A 60 3.89 12.81 -22.44
C HIS A 60 2.36 12.75 -22.47
N GLN A 61 1.78 13.78 -23.09
CA GLN A 61 0.46 13.75 -23.72
C GLN A 61 0.49 12.85 -24.95
#